data_AF-A0AA48KS63-F1
#
_entry.id   AF-A0AA48KS63-F1
#
_cell.length_a   1.000
_cell.length_b   1.000
_cell.length_c   1.000
_cell.angle_alpha   90.00
_cell.angle_beta   90.00
_cell.angle_gamma   90.00
#
_symmetry.space_group_name_H-M   'P 1'
#
loop_
_entity.id
_entity.type
_entity.pdbx_description
1 polymer ?
#
loop_
_entity_poly.entity_id
_entity_poly.type
_entity_poly.pdbx_seq_one_letter_code
_entity_poly.pdbx_strand_id
1 'polypeptide(L)' 'MKRSKKKNSQLIIRINDEDRRTFVELCDELDTSAAREVRRFIKGFVAKYEQEQNENSKKLE' A
#
# COMPACT_ATOMS: atom_id res chain seq x y z
N MET A 1 -20.04 24.30 -10.47
CA MET A 1 -19.06 23.38 -11.12
C MET A 1 -18.67 22.28 -10.13
N LYS A 2 -19.04 21.01 -10.38
CA LYS A 2 -18.53 19.87 -9.59
C LYS A 2 -17.03 19.76 -9.88
N ARG A 3 -16.17 19.99 -8.87
CA ARG A 3 -14.74 19.68 -8.96
C ARG A 3 -14.62 18.20 -9.32
N SER A 4 -14.21 17.88 -10.55
CA SER A 4 -13.94 16.50 -10.95
C SER A 4 -12.89 15.96 -9.98
N LYS A 5 -13.29 15.04 -9.09
CA LYS A 5 -12.33 14.30 -8.25
C LYS A 5 -11.26 13.79 -9.21
N LYS A 6 -10.01 14.28 -9.06
CA LYS A 6 -8.87 13.74 -9.81
C LYS A 6 -8.95 12.23 -9.69
N LYS A 7 -9.16 11.54 -10.81
CA LYS A 7 -9.20 10.08 -10.82
C LYS A 7 -7.85 9.64 -10.27
N ASN A 8 -7.86 9.04 -9.08
CA ASN A 8 -6.64 8.48 -8.50
C ASN A 8 -6.06 7.50 -9.54
N SER A 9 -4.73 7.55 -9.74
CA SER A 9 -4.05 6.62 -10.64
C SER A 9 -4.26 5.18 -10.17
N GLN A 10 -4.54 4.27 -11.11
CA GLN A 10 -4.70 2.85 -10.83
C GLN A 10 -3.34 2.14 -10.88
N LEU A 11 -3.06 1.27 -9.92
CA LEU A 11 -1.90 0.38 -9.89
C LEU A 11 -2.37 -1.03 -10.26
N ILE A 12 -1.79 -1.62 -11.31
CA ILE A 12 -2.07 -3.00 -11.74
C ILE A 12 -0.84 -3.84 -11.43
N ILE A 13 -1.00 -4.90 -10.65
CA ILE A 13 0.07 -5.82 -10.24
C ILE A 13 -0.31 -7.22 -10.70
N ARG A 14 0.65 -7.93 -11.28
CA ARG A 14 0.52 -9.36 -11.60
C ARG A 14 1.18 -10.17 -10.48
N ILE A 15 0.45 -11.13 -9.95
CA ILE A 15 0.89 -12.09 -8.93
C ILE A 15 0.38 -13.47 -9.34
N ASN A 16 0.89 -14.53 -8.71
CA ASN A 16 0.39 -15.88 -8.97
C ASN A 16 -1.05 -16.05 -8.43
N ASP A 17 -1.78 -17.03 -8.95
CA ASP A 17 -3.19 -17.21 -8.62
C ASP A 17 -3.41 -17.69 -7.16
N GLU A 18 -2.50 -18.48 -6.62
CA GLU A 18 -2.57 -19.03 -5.26
C GLU A 18 -2.43 -17.93 -4.19
N ASP A 19 -1.45 -17.05 -4.36
CA ASP A 19 -1.21 -15.88 -3.51
C ASP A 19 -2.39 -14.93 -3.57
N ARG A 20 -2.90 -14.66 -4.79
CA ARG A 20 -4.09 -13.81 -4.97
C ARG A 20 -5.27 -14.37 -4.20
N ARG A 21 -5.53 -15.67 -4.33
CA ARG A 21 -6.65 -16.34 -3.68
C ARG A 21 -6.51 -16.26 -2.16
N THR A 22 -5.37 -16.68 -1.63
CA THR A 22 -5.07 -16.67 -0.19
C THR A 22 -5.19 -15.26 0.39
N PHE A 23 -4.68 -14.26 -0.32
CA PHE A 23 -4.75 -12.86 0.11
C PHE A 23 -6.18 -12.33 0.17
N VAL A 24 -7.02 -12.66 -0.83
CA VAL A 24 -8.43 -12.23 -0.84
C VAL A 24 -9.23 -12.96 0.25
N GLU A 25 -9.02 -14.26 0.42
CA GLU A 25 -9.67 -15.05 1.49
C GLU A 25 -9.34 -14.46 2.88
N LEU A 26 -8.07 -14.13 3.14
CA LEU A 26 -7.66 -13.45 4.38
C LEU A 26 -8.31 -12.06 4.54
N CYS A 27 -8.48 -11.31 3.44
CA CYS A 27 -9.15 -10.01 3.53
C CYS A 27 -10.61 -10.16 3.96
N ASP A 28 -11.30 -11.19 3.46
CA ASP A 28 -12.69 -11.47 3.80
C ASP A 28 -12.83 -11.90 5.26
N GLU A 29 -11.92 -12.75 5.76
CA GLU A 29 -11.86 -13.18 7.16
C GLU A 29 -11.64 -12.00 8.13
N LEU A 30 -10.84 -11.01 7.72
CA LEU A 30 -10.50 -9.84 8.52
C LEU A 30 -11.48 -8.66 8.36
N ASP A 31 -12.59 -8.83 7.64
CA ASP A 31 -13.56 -7.78 7.30
C ASP A 31 -12.87 -6.53 6.70
N THR A 32 -11.93 -6.77 5.79
CA THR A 32 -11.16 -5.74 5.07
C THR A 32 -11.24 -5.96 3.56
N SER A 33 -10.55 -5.12 2.78
CA SER A 33 -10.47 -5.30 1.33
C SER A 33 -9.02 -5.32 0.87
N ALA A 34 -8.75 -6.09 -0.18
CA ALA A 34 -7.46 -6.13 -0.86
C ALA A 34 -6.91 -4.71 -1.13
N ALA A 35 -7.76 -3.80 -1.63
CA ALA A 35 -7.37 -2.42 -1.89
C ALA A 35 -7.02 -1.63 -0.62
N ARG A 36 -7.70 -1.89 0.51
CA ARG A 36 -7.39 -1.27 1.80
C ARG A 36 -6.05 -1.76 2.34
N GLU A 37 -5.82 -3.07 2.32
CA GLU A 37 -4.58 -3.66 2.82
C GLU A 37 -3.36 -3.28 1.97
N VAL A 38 -3.46 -3.33 0.64
CA VAL A 38 -2.38 -2.86 -0.25
C VAL A 38 -2.06 -1.39 0.00
N ARG A 39 -3.06 -0.52 0.19
CA ARG A 39 -2.82 0.90 0.49
C ARG A 39 -2.17 1.11 1.87
N ARG A 40 -2.55 0.31 2.87
CA ARG A 40 -1.93 0.35 4.21
C ARG A 40 -0.47 -0.09 4.13
N PHE A 41 -0.20 -1.19 3.43
CA PHE A 41 1.14 -1.70 3.19
C PHE A 41 2.00 -0.65 2.49
N ILE A 42 1.54 -0.05 1.38
CA ILE A 42 2.29 0.99 0.66
C ILE A 42 2.62 2.17 1.58
N LYS A 43 1.65 2.67 2.36
CA LYS A 43 1.89 3.78 3.30
C LYS A 43 2.91 3.42 4.38
N GLY A 44 2.78 2.25 4.98
CA GLY A 44 3.72 1.77 6.00
C GLY A 44 5.12 1.57 5.44
N PHE A 45 5.22 1.02 4.24
CA PHE A 45 6.48 0.84 3.53
C PHE A 45 7.16 2.19 3.25
N VAL A 46 6.46 3.15 2.65
CA VAL A 46 7.02 4.49 2.37
C VAL A 46 7.47 5.18 3.65
N ALA A 47 6.62 5.19 4.70
CA ALA A 47 6.96 5.82 5.97
C ALA A 47 8.19 5.20 6.64
N LYS A 48 8.31 3.86 6.60
CA LYS A 48 9.48 3.16 7.14
C LYS A 48 10.77 3.62 6.46
N TYR A 49 10.79 3.68 5.14
CA TYR A 49 11.99 4.09 4.41
C TYR A 49 12.27 5.59 4.52
N GLU A 50 11.25 6.45 4.59
CA GLU A 50 11.45 7.88 4.88
C GLU A 50 12.10 8.10 6.25
N GLN A 51 11.69 7.34 7.27
CA GLN A 51 12.30 7.38 8.60
C GLN A 51 13.75 6.90 8.57
N GLU A 52 14.03 5.75 7.95
CA GLU A 52 15.39 5.21 7.82
C GLU A 52 16.33 6.16 7.07
N GLN A 53 15.86 6.83 6.00
CA GLN A 53 16.65 7.83 5.29
C GLN A 53 16.94 9.06 6.17
N ASN A 54 15.94 9.56 6.90
CA ASN A 54 16.12 10.70 7.79
C ASN A 54 17.06 10.41 8.97
N GLU A 55 17.02 9.19 9.52
CA GLU A 55 17.94 8.75 10.57
C GLU A 55 19.37 8.56 10.07
N ASN A 56 19.54 8.05 8.84
CA ASN A 56 20.86 7.93 8.22
C ASN A 56 21.47 9.29 7.87
N SER A 57 20.66 10.26 7.41
CA SER A 57 21.14 11.63 7.14
C SER A 57 21.60 12.35 8.41
N LYS A 58 20.90 12.16 9.54
CA LYS A 58 21.27 12.76 10.83
C LYS A 58 22.51 12.15 11.50
N LYS A 59 22.93 10.95 11.09
CA LYS A 59 24.16 10.31 11.58
C LYS A 59 25.42 10.82 10.88
N LEU A 60 25.27 11.54 9.78
CA LEU A 60 26.37 12.05 8.96
C LEU A 60 26.68 13.54 9.22
N GLU A 61 25.88 14.20 10.07
CA GLU A 61 26.13 15.53 10.65
C GLU A 61 26.65 15.39 12.09
#